data_AF-A0A016TKQ5-F1
#
_entry.id   AF-A0A016TKQ5-F1
#
_cell.length_a   1.000
_cell.length_b   1.000
_cell.length_c   1.000
_cell.angle_alpha   90.00
_cell.angle_beta   90.00
_cell.angle_gamma   90.00
#
_symmetry.space_group_name_H-M   'P 1'
#
loop_
_entity.id
_entity.type
_entity.pdbx_description
1 polymer ?
#
loop_
_entity_poly.entity_id
_entity_poly.type
_entity_poly.pdbx_seq_one_letter_code
_entity_poly.pdbx_strand_id
1 'polypeptide(L)'
;MITVGRFNQHMGEIKRRCPHMVPLYAALNARGNTQRLTTSQGELNRLMGSGWYAIQQVGYCVNSRNCGAKKALRQLSVTAKLADIVYTTDDNEFNFLNYNRAEYRGSGSGPICYLW
;
A
#
# COMPACT_ATOMS: atom_id res chain seq x y z
N MET A 1 -6.13 4.75 -6.43
CA MET A 1 -5.61 5.60 -5.32
C MET A 1 -5.88 7.06 -5.66
N ILE A 2 -6.21 7.90 -4.69
CA ILE A 2 -6.23 9.37 -4.91
C ILE A 2 -4.82 9.89 -4.66
N THR A 3 -4.20 10.52 -5.66
CA THR A 3 -2.87 11.12 -5.51
C THR A 3 -2.93 12.34 -4.59
N VAL A 4 -1.79 12.71 -3.98
CA VAL A 4 -1.70 13.89 -3.11
C VAL A 4 -2.15 15.16 -3.84
N GLY A 5 -1.72 15.35 -5.09
CA GLY A 5 -2.12 16.51 -5.90
C GLY A 5 -3.64 16.60 -6.10
N ARG A 6 -4.28 15.49 -6.48
CA ARG A 6 -5.74 15.44 -6.67
C ARG A 6 -6.49 15.68 -5.37
N PHE A 7 -6.00 15.12 -4.26
CA PHE A 7 -6.59 15.37 -2.94
C PHE A 7 -6.52 16.84 -2.57
N ASN A 8 -5.36 17.48 -2.72
CA ASN A 8 -5.18 18.88 -2.35
C ASN A 8 -6.05 19.82 -3.19
N GLN A 9 -6.25 19.51 -4.48
CA GLN A 9 -7.10 20.31 -5.37
C GLN A 9 -8.60 20.20 -5.06
N HIS A 10 -9.07 19.06 -4.56
CA HIS A 10 -10.50 18.78 -4.36
C HIS A 10 -10.86 18.37 -2.92
N MET A 11 -10.05 18.79 -1.95
CA MET A 11 -10.10 18.29 -0.56
C MET A 11 -11.50 18.35 0.07
N GLY A 12 -12.21 19.47 -0.13
CA GLY A 12 -13.55 19.65 0.45
C GLY A 12 -14.58 18.64 -0.08
N GLU A 13 -14.62 18.43 -1.39
CA GLU A 13 -15.53 17.46 -2.01
C GLU A 13 -15.16 16.03 -1.62
N ILE A 14 -13.88 15.68 -1.72
CA ILE A 14 -13.41 14.32 -1.46
C ILE A 14 -13.63 13.97 0.01
N LYS A 15 -13.35 14.88 0.96
CA LYS A 15 -13.64 14.64 2.40
C LYS A 15 -15.12 14.46 2.68
N ARG A 16 -16.01 15.20 1.99
CA ARG A 16 -17.47 15.03 2.16
C ARG A 16 -17.96 13.69 1.62
N ARG A 17 -17.45 13.27 0.47
CA ARG A 17 -17.80 11.97 -0.14
C ARG A 17 -17.16 10.80 0.63
N CYS A 18 -15.98 11.03 1.20
CA CYS A 18 -15.12 10.01 1.81
C CYS A 18 -14.41 10.48 3.08
N PRO A 19 -15.12 10.56 4.21
CA PRO A 19 -14.56 11.08 5.46
C PRO A 19 -13.47 10.16 6.06
N HIS A 20 -13.45 8.87 5.71
CA HIS A 20 -12.54 7.87 6.28
C HIS A 20 -11.31 7.59 5.42
N MET A 21 -10.84 8.58 4.66
CA MET A 21 -9.59 8.44 3.93
C MET A 21 -8.41 8.39 4.88
N VAL A 22 -7.48 7.50 4.57
CA VAL A 22 -6.20 7.37 5.24
C VAL A 22 -5.07 7.65 4.27
N PRO A 23 -3.96 8.25 4.74
CA PRO A 23 -2.78 8.43 3.93
C PRO A 23 -2.16 7.08 3.59
N LEU A 24 -1.62 6.98 2.38
CA LEU A 24 -0.74 5.89 1.96
C LEU A 24 0.68 6.43 1.87
N TYR A 25 1.61 5.80 2.56
CA TYR A 25 3.01 6.16 2.61
C TYR A 25 3.86 5.15 1.85
N ALA A 26 5.01 5.62 1.34
CA ALA A 26 6.05 4.77 0.79
C ALA A 26 7.38 4.96 1.53
N ALA A 27 8.08 3.85 1.79
CA ALA A 27 9.44 3.83 2.29
C ALA A 27 10.33 3.02 1.33
N LEU A 28 11.53 3.51 1.02
CA LEU A 28 12.52 2.81 0.22
C LEU A 28 13.65 2.27 1.08
N ASN A 29 14.09 1.07 0.73
CA ASN A 29 15.36 0.54 1.17
C ASN A 29 16.34 0.57 -0.02
N ALA A 30 17.25 1.53 -0.02
CA ALA A 30 18.23 1.69 -1.09
C ALA A 30 19.18 0.48 -1.22
N ARG A 31 19.51 -0.18 -0.10
CA ARG A 31 20.39 -1.36 -0.10
C ARG A 31 19.71 -2.60 -0.68
N GLY A 32 18.40 -2.74 -0.42
CA GLY A 32 17.59 -3.85 -0.91
C GLY A 32 16.84 -3.57 -2.21
N ASN A 33 17.03 -2.39 -2.82
CA ASN A 33 16.28 -1.90 -3.98
C ASN A 33 14.77 -2.19 -3.89
N THR A 34 14.16 -1.94 -2.73
CA THR A 34 12.78 -2.32 -2.45
C THR A 34 11.96 -1.18 -1.86
N GLN A 35 10.65 -1.25 -2.08
CA GLN A 35 9.68 -0.29 -1.60
C GLN A 35 8.63 -0.94 -0.70
N ARG A 36 8.39 -0.34 0.46
CA ARG A 36 7.30 -0.70 1.37
C ARG A 36 6.18 0.34 1.33
N LEU A 37 4.93 -0.11 1.17
CA LEU A 37 3.73 0.72 1.30
C LEU A 37 3.06 0.45 2.65
N THR A 38 2.58 1.50 3.31
CA THR A 38 1.84 1.37 4.58
C THR A 38 0.88 2.52 4.76
N THR A 39 -0.23 2.28 5.46
CA THR A 39 -1.15 3.31 5.96
C THR A 39 -0.88 3.70 7.41
N SER A 40 0.09 3.03 8.07
CA SER A 40 0.45 3.28 9.46
C SER A 40 1.66 4.20 9.57
N GLN A 41 1.46 5.39 10.12
CA GLN A 41 2.57 6.30 10.46
C GLN A 41 3.57 5.64 11.42
N GLY A 42 3.10 4.81 12.36
CA GLY A 42 3.97 4.09 13.29
C GLY A 42 4.81 3.00 12.61
N GLU A 43 4.32 2.36 11.54
CA GLU A 43 5.13 1.45 10.72
C GLU A 43 6.16 2.22 9.90
N LEU A 44 5.77 3.34 9.29
CA LEU A 44 6.71 4.21 8.57
C LEU A 44 7.87 4.66 9.47
N ASN A 45 7.56 5.14 10.68
CA ASN A 45 8.57 5.58 11.65
C ASN A 45 9.53 4.42 12.03
N ARG A 46 9.01 3.20 12.19
CA ARG A 46 9.84 2.01 12.48
C ARG A 46 10.76 1.65 11.32
N LEU A 47 10.27 1.74 10.08
CA LEU A 47 11.09 1.52 8.89
C LEU A 47 12.21 2.55 8.79
N MET A 48 11.90 3.82 9.03
CA MET A 48 12.90 4.90 9.07
C MET A 48 13.95 4.68 10.15
N GLY A 49 13.54 4.29 11.36
CA GLY A 49 14.46 3.91 12.44
C GLY A 49 15.35 2.70 12.10
N SER A 50 14.93 1.90 11.12
CA SER A 50 15.69 0.75 10.59
C SER A 50 16.54 1.11 9.36
N GLY A 51 16.68 2.41 9.04
CA GLY A 51 17.51 2.89 7.93
C GLY A 51 16.82 2.96 6.56
N TRP A 52 15.49 2.82 6.50
CA TRP A 52 14.73 3.08 5.27
C TRP A 52 14.50 4.58 5.08
N TYR A 53 14.39 5.02 3.83
CA TYR A 53 14.10 6.41 3.48
C TYR A 53 12.60 6.58 3.20
N ALA A 54 11.94 7.48 3.91
CA ALA A 54 10.56 7.82 3.58
C ALA A 54 10.51 8.64 2.29
N ILE A 55 9.72 8.19 1.32
CA ILE A 55 9.47 8.89 0.04
C ILE A 55 8.43 9.99 0.18
N GLN A 56 7.76 10.09 1.35
CA GLN A 56 6.56 10.88 1.66
C GLN A 56 5.25 10.13 1.40
N GLN A 57 4.14 10.80 1.75
CA GLN A 57 2.79 10.36 1.46
C GLN A 57 2.58 10.32 -0.06
N VAL A 58 2.27 9.15 -0.60
CA VAL A 58 2.11 8.92 -2.05
C VAL A 58 0.66 9.06 -2.50
N GLY A 59 -0.28 9.04 -1.55
CA GLY A 59 -1.69 9.30 -1.84
C GLY A 59 -2.60 9.02 -0.66
N TYR A 60 -3.85 8.75 -0.99
CA TYR A 60 -4.92 8.41 -0.06
C TYR A 60 -5.69 7.17 -0.54
N CYS A 61 -6.14 6.38 0.42
CA CYS A 61 -7.00 5.23 0.24
C CYS A 61 -7.97 5.09 1.42
N VAL A 62 -8.74 4.01 1.46
CA VAL A 62 -9.73 3.75 2.53
C VAL A 62 -9.55 2.35 3.10
N ASN A 63 -9.81 2.15 4.39
CA ASN A 63 -9.60 0.87 5.07
C ASN A 63 -10.70 -0.18 4.79
N SER A 64 -11.72 0.16 3.99
CA SER A 64 -12.82 -0.74 3.64
C SER A 64 -13.32 -0.47 2.23
N ARG A 65 -14.17 -1.35 1.70
CA ARG A 65 -14.87 -1.17 0.42
C ARG A 65 -16.01 -0.14 0.53
N ASN A 66 -15.68 1.07 0.94
CA ASN A 66 -16.60 2.20 0.98
C ASN A 66 -16.26 3.18 -0.15
N CYS A 67 -17.04 4.24 -0.30
CA CYS A 67 -16.64 5.37 -1.14
C CYS A 67 -16.48 5.11 -2.64
N GLY A 68 -16.86 3.93 -3.13
CA GLY A 68 -16.55 3.49 -4.49
C GLY A 68 -15.15 2.86 -4.65
N ALA A 69 -14.36 2.78 -3.58
CA ALA A 69 -13.11 2.03 -3.58
C ALA A 69 -13.41 0.52 -3.53
N LYS A 70 -13.02 -0.21 -4.57
CA LYS A 70 -13.34 -1.65 -4.73
C LYS A 70 -12.09 -2.53 -4.77
N LYS A 71 -10.96 -1.95 -5.19
CA LYS A 71 -9.72 -2.67 -5.47
C LYS A 71 -8.88 -2.79 -4.21
N ALA A 72 -8.63 -4.01 -3.75
CA ALA A 72 -7.83 -4.25 -2.55
C ALA A 72 -6.34 -4.21 -2.89
N LEU A 73 -5.60 -3.22 -2.39
CA LEU A 73 -4.15 -3.17 -2.51
C LEU A 73 -3.54 -4.20 -1.55
N ARG A 74 -2.85 -5.20 -2.09
CA ARG A 74 -2.23 -6.28 -1.31
C ARG A 74 -0.73 -6.34 -1.57
N GLN A 75 -0.02 -6.82 -0.56
CA GLN A 75 1.43 -7.03 -0.59
C GLN A 75 1.74 -8.52 -0.76
N LEU A 76 2.69 -8.82 -1.63
CA LEU A 76 3.39 -10.11 -1.70
C LEU A 76 4.88 -9.88 -1.52
N SER A 77 5.53 -10.71 -0.71
CA SER A 77 6.98 -10.75 -0.57
C SER A 77 7.54 -11.92 -1.38
N VAL A 78 8.65 -11.67 -2.09
CA VAL A 78 9.36 -12.73 -2.81
C VAL A 78 10.16 -13.56 -1.80
N THR A 79 9.98 -14.87 -1.78
CA THR A 79 10.62 -15.78 -0.81
C THR A 79 12.11 -15.97 -1.10
N ALA A 80 12.49 -16.03 -2.37
CA ALA A 80 13.89 -16.16 -2.81
C ALA A 80 14.74 -14.91 -2.52
N LYS A 81 14.10 -13.75 -2.45
CA LYS A 81 14.70 -12.46 -2.09
C LYS A 81 13.74 -11.74 -1.17
N LEU A 82 13.83 -12.02 0.13
CA LEU A 82 12.88 -11.50 1.14
C LEU A 82 12.74 -9.96 1.14
N ALA A 83 13.68 -9.24 0.53
CA ALA A 83 13.59 -7.81 0.33
C ALA A 83 12.62 -7.40 -0.79
N ASP A 84 12.41 -8.19 -1.83
CA ASP A 84 11.59 -7.81 -2.97
C ASP A 84 10.09 -7.89 -2.62
N ILE A 85 9.40 -6.77 -2.77
CA ILE A 85 7.98 -6.63 -2.46
C ILE A 85 7.23 -6.24 -3.72
N VAL A 86 6.17 -6.98 -4.01
CA VAL A 86 5.24 -6.71 -5.10
C VAL A 86 3.90 -6.29 -4.53
N TYR A 87 3.26 -5.33 -5.18
CA TYR A 87 1.91 -4.91 -4.85
C TYR A 87 0.98 -5.17 -6.01
N THR A 88 -0.19 -5.71 -5.71
CA THR A 88 -1.24 -5.87 -6.71
C THR A 88 -2.58 -5.42 -6.16
N THR A 89 -3.44 -5.01 -7.08
CA THR A 89 -4.85 -4.72 -6.82
C THR A 89 -5.79 -5.71 -7.51
N ASP A 90 -5.22 -6.64 -8.27
CA ASP A 90 -5.94 -7.69 -8.98
C ASP A 90 -6.05 -8.92 -8.07
N ASP A 91 -7.29 -9.34 -7.79
CA ASP A 91 -7.58 -10.48 -6.92
C ASP A 91 -7.08 -11.79 -7.54
N ASN A 92 -7.12 -11.95 -8.87
CA ASN A 92 -6.65 -13.14 -9.57
C ASN A 92 -5.12 -13.20 -9.59
N GLU A 93 -4.45 -12.08 -9.85
CA GLU A 93 -2.98 -12.01 -9.78
C GLU A 93 -2.49 -12.34 -8.36
N PHE A 94 -3.12 -11.75 -7.34
CA PHE A 94 -2.79 -12.04 -5.95
C PHE A 94 -2.95 -13.53 -5.63
N ASN A 95 -4.08 -14.13 -6.00
CA ASN A 95 -4.34 -15.54 -5.74
C ASN A 95 -3.36 -16.45 -6.49
N PHE A 96 -3.09 -16.15 -7.77
CA PHE A 96 -2.15 -16.90 -8.58
C PHE A 96 -0.74 -16.86 -8.00
N LEU A 97 -0.23 -15.67 -7.65
CA LEU A 97 1.10 -15.54 -7.06
C LEU A 97 1.16 -16.17 -5.66
N ASN A 98 0.17 -15.92 -4.80
CA ASN A 98 0.21 -16.38 -3.41
C ASN A 98 0.04 -17.90 -3.25
N TYR A 99 -0.79 -18.54 -4.08
CA TYR A 99 -1.12 -19.96 -3.92
C TYR A 99 -0.45 -20.86 -4.96
N ASN A 100 -0.13 -20.36 -6.15
CA ASN A 100 0.36 -21.18 -7.26
C ASN A 100 1.85 -20.93 -7.57
N ARG A 101 2.51 -19.98 -6.89
CA ARG A 101 3.95 -19.72 -7.02
C ARG A 101 4.63 -19.81 -5.66
N ALA A 102 5.49 -20.81 -5.47
CA ALA A 102 6.28 -20.98 -4.24
C ALA A 102 7.22 -19.81 -3.93
N GLU A 103 7.51 -18.99 -4.94
CA GLU A 103 8.37 -17.81 -4.87
C GLU A 103 7.71 -16.60 -4.21
N TYR A 104 6.40 -16.62 -3.97
CA TYR A 104 5.69 -15.47 -3.41
C TYR A 104 4.90 -15.87 -2.17
N ARG A 105 4.87 -14.96 -1.19
CA ARG A 105 4.04 -15.11 0.00
C ARG A 105 3.33 -13.81 0.33
N GLY A 106 2.01 -13.85 0.36
CA GLY A 106 1.18 -12.75 0.83
C GLY A 106 1.47 -12.44 2.30
N SER A 107 1.28 -11.18 2.70
CA SER A 107 1.62 -10.70 4.05
C SER A 107 0.78 -11.30 5.20
N GLY A 108 -0.29 -12.07 4.89
CA GLY A 108 -1.20 -12.65 5.88
C GLY A 108 -2.09 -11.64 6.63
N SER A 109 -1.83 -10.34 6.50
CA SER A 109 -2.49 -9.24 7.21
C SER A 109 -3.72 -8.67 6.49
N GLY A 110 -4.14 -9.27 5.38
CA GLY A 110 -5.18 -8.70 4.51
C GLY A 110 -4.68 -7.53 3.65
N PRO A 111 -5.58 -6.78 3.01
CA PRO A 111 -5.21 -5.63 2.19
C PRO A 111 -4.63 -4.49 3.03
N ILE A 112 -3.66 -3.77 2.45
CA ILE A 112 -3.12 -2.53 3.03
C ILE A 112 -4.23 -1.47 3.11
N CYS A 113 -4.98 -1.33 2.02
CA CYS A 113 -6.19 -0.51 1.92
C CYS A 113 -6.92 -0.79 0.61
N TYR A 114 -8.02 -0.07 0.37
CA TYR A 114 -8.81 -0.16 -0.86
C TYR A 114 -8.68 1.12 -1.69
N LEU A 115 -8.61 0.91 -3.00
CA LEU A 115 -8.44 1.92 -4.02
C LEU A 115 -9.70 1.98 -4.91
N TRP A 116 -10.02 3.19 -5.37
CA TRP A 116 -10.88 3.43 -6.53
C TRP A 116 -10.22 2.93 -7.81
#